data_AF-A0A257LFK8-F1
#
_entry.id   AF-A0A257LFK8-F1
#
_cell.length_a   1.000
_cell.length_b   1.000
_cell.length_c   1.000
_cell.angle_alpha   90.00
_cell.angle_beta   90.00
_cell.angle_gamma   90.00
#
_symmetry.space_group_name_H-M   'P 1'
#
loop_
_entity.id
_entity.type
_entity.pdbx_description
1 polymer ?
#
loop_
_entity_poly.entity_id
_entity_poly.type
_entity_poly.pdbx_seq_one_letter_code
_entity_poly.pdbx_strand_id
1 'polypeptide(L)'
;MKDTAKKVLAKGGPFIGLILVIVLFSIPNETREFFLTYNNFKIIFTQTVIVAIGALGMTMIIVSGGIDLSVGSSIALTSVAGAMLIQRGWGAAAVLLATVGTGAFIGL
;
A
#
# COMPACT_ATOMS: atom_id res chain seq x y z
N MET A 1 -13.41 32.45 -7.92
CA MET A 1 -11.96 32.13 -7.98
C MET A 1 -11.43 31.50 -6.68
N LYS A 2 -11.73 32.06 -5.48
CA LYS A 2 -11.29 31.47 -4.19
C LYS A 2 -11.83 30.04 -3.97
N ASP A 3 -13.08 29.76 -4.34
CA ASP A 3 -13.67 28.41 -4.15
C ASP A 3 -13.13 27.36 -5.12
N THR A 4 -12.77 27.77 -6.35
CA THR A 4 -12.14 26.88 -7.33
C THR A 4 -10.74 26.48 -6.86
N ALA A 5 -9.94 27.44 -6.39
CA ALA A 5 -8.62 27.17 -5.83
C ALA A 5 -8.70 26.27 -4.59
N LYS A 6 -9.68 26.48 -3.70
CA LYS A 6 -9.90 25.65 -2.50
C LYS A 6 -10.30 24.22 -2.85
N LYS A 7 -11.15 24.02 -3.87
CA LYS A 7 -11.53 22.69 -4.37
C LYS A 7 -10.37 21.96 -5.07
N VAL A 8 -9.56 22.69 -5.83
CA VAL A 8 -8.36 22.13 -6.49
C VAL A 8 -7.32 21.73 -5.44
N LEU A 9 -7.08 22.56 -4.41
CA LEU A 9 -6.20 22.22 -3.29
C LEU A 9 -6.72 21.02 -2.48
N ALA A 10 -8.04 20.90 -2.27
CA ALA A 10 -8.61 19.77 -1.56
C ALA A 10 -8.46 18.44 -2.32
N LYS A 11 -8.65 18.45 -3.65
CA LYS A 11 -8.47 17.24 -4.49
C LYS A 11 -7.00 16.95 -4.82
N GLY A 12 -6.20 17.99 -4.97
CA GLY A 12 -4.77 17.92 -5.29
C GLY A 12 -3.86 17.75 -4.07
N GLY A 13 -4.40 17.90 -2.86
CA GLY A 13 -3.65 17.87 -1.59
C GLY A 13 -2.69 16.68 -1.47
N PRO A 14 -3.10 15.43 -1.73
CA PRO A 14 -2.21 14.28 -1.68
C PRO A 14 -1.04 14.39 -2.67
N PHE A 15 -1.29 14.87 -3.89
CA PHE A 15 -0.25 15.04 -4.91
C PHE A 15 0.71 16.19 -4.56
N ILE A 16 0.19 17.28 -4.01
CA ILE A 16 1.00 18.40 -3.52
C ILE A 16 1.87 17.94 -2.35
N GLY A 17 1.31 17.17 -1.42
CA GLY A 17 2.05 16.57 -0.31
C GLY A 17 3.15 15.62 -0.81
N LEU A 18 2.85 14.79 -1.81
CA LEU A 18 3.84 13.91 -2.43
C LEU A 18 5.00 14.68 -3.06
N ILE A 19 4.70 15.72 -3.85
CA ILE A 19 5.71 16.59 -4.46
C ILE A 19 6.57 17.25 -3.38
N LEU A 20 5.93 17.76 -2.31
CA LEU A 20 6.61 18.39 -1.19
C LEU A 20 7.58 17.41 -0.51
N VAL A 21 7.13 16.20 -0.20
CA VAL A 21 7.98 15.14 0.39
C VAL A 21 9.14 14.81 -0.54
N ILE A 22 8.89 14.62 -1.84
CA ILE A 22 9.95 14.34 -2.81
C ILE A 22 11.00 15.46 -2.82
N VAL A 23 10.57 16.72 -2.90
CA VAL A 23 11.48 17.87 -2.91
C VAL A 23 12.27 17.95 -1.60
N LEU A 24 11.58 17.82 -0.45
CA LEU A 24 12.18 17.93 0.88
C LEU A 24 13.32 16.91 1.06
N PHE A 25 13.13 15.66 0.66
CA PHE A 25 14.15 14.61 0.79
C PHE A 25 15.18 14.61 -0.34
N SER A 26 14.94 15.35 -1.43
CA SER A 26 15.88 15.48 -2.56
C SER A 26 16.89 16.62 -2.39
N ILE A 27 16.67 17.55 -1.46
CA ILE A 27 17.56 18.71 -1.25
C ILE A 27 18.84 18.33 -0.49
N PRO A 28 18.79 17.66 0.68
CA PRO A 28 19.99 17.37 1.45
C PRO A 28 20.88 16.35 0.72
N ASN A 29 22.18 16.64 0.61
CA ASN A 29 23.12 15.75 -0.10
C ASN A 29 23.19 14.36 0.55
N GLU A 30 23.10 14.30 1.88
CA GLU A 30 23.16 13.05 2.66
C GLU A 30 22.02 12.08 2.31
N THR A 31 20.82 12.59 2.02
CA THR A 31 19.65 11.75 1.68
C THR A 31 19.47 11.55 0.19
N ARG A 32 19.90 12.53 -0.62
CA ARG A 32 19.67 12.55 -2.07
C ARG A 32 20.22 11.32 -2.78
N GLU A 33 21.39 10.84 -2.37
CA GLU A 33 22.07 9.67 -2.98
C GLU A 33 21.28 8.37 -2.83
N PHE A 34 20.47 8.24 -1.77
CA PHE A 34 19.66 7.05 -1.51
C PHE A 34 18.20 7.24 -1.94
N PHE A 35 17.70 8.48 -1.83
CA PHE A 35 16.28 8.79 -2.02
C PHE A 35 15.84 8.74 -3.49
N LEU A 36 16.54 9.40 -4.40
CA LEU A 36 16.19 9.44 -5.84
C LEU A 36 16.81 8.28 -6.64
N THR A 37 16.77 7.07 -6.07
CA THR A 37 17.31 5.88 -6.73
C THR A 37 16.21 5.00 -7.28
N TYR A 38 16.48 4.32 -8.41
CA TYR A 38 15.56 3.34 -8.97
C TYR A 38 15.15 2.27 -7.95
N ASN A 39 16.10 1.83 -7.12
CA ASN A 39 15.83 0.84 -6.07
C ASN A 39 14.85 1.37 -5.02
N ASN A 40 15.01 2.61 -4.57
CA ASN A 40 14.08 3.21 -3.61
C ASN A 40 12.67 3.36 -4.22
N PHE A 41 12.56 3.86 -5.46
CA PHE A 41 11.27 3.91 -6.15
C PHE A 41 10.64 2.53 -6.33
N LYS A 42 11.43 1.52 -6.70
CA LYS A 42 10.97 0.14 -6.81
C LYS A 42 10.39 -0.37 -5.49
N ILE A 43 11.07 -0.13 -4.36
CA ILE A 43 10.60 -0.51 -3.02
C ILE A 43 9.30 0.21 -2.68
N ILE A 44 9.22 1.53 -2.92
CA ILE A 44 8.01 2.31 -2.67
C ILE A 44 6.84 1.75 -3.49
N PHE A 45 7.04 1.51 -4.78
CA PHE A 45 5.99 0.96 -5.65
C PHE A 45 5.55 -0.43 -5.21
N THR A 46 6.48 -1.34 -4.90
CA THR A 46 6.10 -2.70 -4.47
C THR A 46 5.40 -2.73 -3.12
N GLN A 47 5.81 -1.89 -2.16
CA GLN A 47 5.13 -1.79 -0.87
C GLN A 47 3.74 -1.15 -1.01
N THR A 48 3.57 -0.19 -1.93
CA THR A 48 2.29 0.47 -2.19
C THR A 48 1.25 -0.49 -2.77
N VAL A 49 1.66 -1.54 -3.51
CA VAL A 49 0.75 -2.54 -4.09
C VAL A 49 -0.15 -3.16 -3.02
N ILE A 50 0.36 -3.43 -1.82
CA ILE A 50 -0.41 -4.04 -0.72
C ILE A 50 -1.60 -3.14 -0.34
N VAL A 51 -1.34 -1.85 -0.13
CA VAL A 51 -2.38 -0.87 0.24
C VAL A 51 -3.31 -0.61 -0.94
N ALA A 52 -2.79 -0.55 -2.17
CA ALA A 52 -3.59 -0.32 -3.37
C ALA A 52 -4.60 -1.45 -3.61
N ILE A 53 -4.17 -2.71 -3.53
CA ILE A 53 -5.06 -3.87 -3.65
C ILE A 53 -6.10 -3.89 -2.52
N GLY A 54 -5.67 -3.63 -1.28
CA GLY A 54 -6.58 -3.53 -0.14
C GLY A 54 -7.64 -2.44 -0.32
N ALA A 55 -7.24 -1.27 -0.84
CA ALA A 55 -8.14 -0.15 -1.11
C ALA A 55 -9.21 -0.48 -2.17
N LEU A 56 -8.88 -1.29 -3.18
CA LEU A 56 -9.88 -1.77 -4.15
C LEU A 56 -10.98 -2.59 -3.46
N GLY A 57 -10.60 -3.50 -2.55
CA GLY A 57 -11.55 -4.27 -1.74
C GLY A 57 -12.40 -3.38 -0.83
N MET A 58 -11.76 -2.48 -0.07
CA MET A 58 -12.45 -1.53 0.81
C MET A 58 -13.42 -0.62 0.03
N THR A 59 -13.12 -0.27 -1.22
CA THR A 59 -14.00 0.57 -2.04
C THR A 59 -15.36 -0.09 -2.27
N MET A 60 -15.39 -1.40 -2.58
CA MET A 60 -16.65 -2.13 -2.76
C MET A 60 -17.50 -2.12 -1.48
N ILE A 61 -16.84 -2.23 -0.33
CA ILE A 61 -17.51 -2.27 0.97
C ILE A 61 -18.06 -0.89 1.35
N ILE A 62 -17.28 0.17 1.16
CA ILE A 62 -17.72 1.55 1.41
C ILE A 62 -18.91 1.91 0.50
N VAL A 63 -18.87 1.53 -0.77
CA VAL A 63 -19.98 1.76 -1.71
C VAL A 63 -21.25 1.01 -1.28
N SER A 64 -21.10 -0.17 -0.67
CA SER A 64 -22.23 -0.92 -0.10
C SER A 64 -22.80 -0.32 1.20
N GLY A 65 -22.22 0.77 1.72
CA GLY A 65 -22.62 1.41 2.96
C GLY A 65 -21.99 0.81 4.23
N GLY A 66 -21.01 -0.08 4.07
CA GLY A 66 -20.27 -0.68 5.18
C GLY A 66 -19.05 0.14 5.61
N ILE A 67 -18.57 -0.11 6.82
CA ILE A 67 -17.29 0.40 7.35
C ILE A 67 -16.48 -0.82 7.75
N ASP A 68 -15.83 -1.47 6.79
CA ASP A 68 -15.10 -2.69 7.07
C ASP A 68 -13.63 -2.42 7.44
N LEU A 69 -13.35 -2.52 8.74
CA LEU A 69 -11.99 -2.47 9.29
C LEU A 69 -11.26 -3.82 9.21
N SER A 70 -11.96 -4.91 8.88
CA SER A 70 -11.39 -6.26 8.87
C SER A 70 -10.30 -6.43 7.79
N VAL A 71 -10.35 -5.67 6.69
CA VAL A 71 -9.34 -5.71 5.61
C VAL A 71 -7.92 -5.54 6.14
N GLY A 72 -7.71 -4.66 7.14
CA GLY A 72 -6.40 -4.49 7.77
C GLY A 72 -5.93 -5.75 8.49
N SER A 73 -6.82 -6.42 9.23
CA SER A 73 -6.51 -7.67 9.92
C SER A 73 -6.29 -8.84 8.94
N SER A 74 -7.01 -8.88 7.82
CA SER A 74 -6.83 -9.90 6.78
C SER A 74 -5.49 -9.76 6.08
N ILE A 75 -5.05 -8.53 5.77
CA ILE A 75 -3.71 -8.26 5.21
C ILE A 75 -2.63 -8.69 6.21
N ALA A 76 -2.79 -8.37 7.49
CA ALA A 76 -1.81 -8.72 8.52
C ALA A 76 -1.68 -10.25 8.67
N LEU A 77 -2.80 -10.96 8.81
CA LEU A 77 -2.81 -12.41 8.99
C LEU A 77 -2.22 -13.14 7.77
N THR A 78 -2.64 -12.78 6.56
CA THR A 78 -2.12 -13.40 5.33
C THR A 78 -0.62 -13.13 5.14
N SER A 79 -0.16 -11.92 5.47
CA SER A 79 1.28 -11.58 5.42
C SER A 79 2.11 -12.41 6.40
N VAL A 80 1.66 -12.53 7.65
CA VAL A 80 2.36 -13.33 8.68
C VAL A 80 2.34 -14.82 8.31
N ALA A 81 1.21 -15.33 7.83
CA ALA A 81 1.11 -16.71 7.36
C ALA A 81 2.10 -17.00 6.22
N GLY A 82 2.15 -16.15 5.20
CA GLY A 82 3.12 -16.28 4.10
C GLY A 82 4.56 -16.21 4.58
N ALA A 83 4.89 -15.26 5.46
CA ALA A 83 6.23 -15.12 6.04
C ALA A 83 6.66 -16.36 6.84
N MET A 84 5.76 -16.95 7.63
CA MET A 84 6.04 -18.19 8.36
C MET A 84 6.31 -19.38 7.42
N LEU A 85 5.57 -19.49 6.31
CA LEU A 85 5.80 -20.57 5.34
C LEU A 85 7.15 -20.40 4.63
N ILE A 86 7.52 -19.16 4.26
CA ILE A 86 8.84 -18.85 3.70
C ILE A 86 9.94 -19.20 4.71
N GLN A 87 9.79 -18.81 5.98
CA GLN A 87 10.75 -19.12 7.03
C GLN A 87 10.93 -20.63 7.23
N ARG A 88 9.87 -21.42 7.01
CA ARG A 88 9.90 -22.89 7.06
C ARG A 88 10.45 -23.54 5.78
N GLY A 89 10.94 -22.76 4.81
CA GLY A 89 11.56 -23.25 3.59
C GLY A 89 10.59 -23.78 2.54
N TRP A 90 9.30 -23.41 2.62
CA TRP A 90 8.33 -23.81 1.60
C TRP A 90 8.66 -23.16 0.25
N GLY A 91 8.45 -23.90 -0.84
CA GLY A 91 8.63 -23.39 -2.20
C GLY A 91 7.64 -22.25 -2.53
N ALA A 92 8.06 -21.32 -3.39
CA ALA A 92 7.29 -20.11 -3.70
C ALA A 92 5.84 -20.36 -4.15
N ALA A 93 5.62 -21.38 -4.99
CA ALA A 93 4.28 -21.74 -5.44
C ALA A 93 3.38 -22.21 -4.28
N ALA A 94 3.92 -23.00 -3.36
CA ALA A 94 3.18 -23.51 -2.21
C ALA A 94 2.83 -22.38 -1.22
N VAL A 95 3.78 -21.46 -0.99
CA VAL A 95 3.54 -20.24 -0.18
C VAL A 95 2.42 -19.40 -0.79
N LEU A 96 2.46 -19.18 -2.11
CA LEU A 96 1.46 -18.37 -2.81
C LEU A 96 0.08 -18.99 -2.68
N LEU A 97 -0.08 -20.29 -2.98
CA LEU A 97 -1.37 -20.98 -2.89
C LEU A 97 -1.92 -20.98 -1.47
N ALA A 98 -1.08 -21.25 -0.46
CA ALA A 98 -1.49 -21.25 0.93
C ALA A 98 -1.90 -19.85 1.42
N THR A 99 -1.17 -18.81 1.02
CA THR A 99 -1.46 -17.42 1.41
C THR A 99 -2.76 -16.93 0.77
N VAL A 100 -2.97 -17.21 -0.53
CA VAL A 100 -4.23 -16.91 -1.23
C VAL A 100 -5.39 -17.68 -0.62
N GLY A 101 -5.20 -18.97 -0.33
CA GLY A 101 -6.22 -19.80 0.34
C GLY A 101 -6.58 -19.30 1.73
N THR A 102 -5.60 -18.84 2.51
CA THR A 102 -5.83 -18.22 3.82
C THR A 102 -6.67 -16.95 3.68
N GLY A 103 -6.31 -16.08 2.74
CA GLY A 103 -7.05 -14.84 2.48
C GLY A 103 -8.49 -15.09 2.01
N ALA A 104 -8.70 -16.08 1.15
CA ALA A 104 -10.03 -16.48 0.71
C ALA A 104 -10.86 -17.05 1.87
N PHE A 105 -10.26 -17.86 2.75
CA PHE A 105 -10.96 -18.47 3.87
C PHE A 105 -11.44 -17.46 4.92
N ILE A 106 -10.61 -16.47 5.25
CA ILE A 106 -10.94 -15.44 6.26
C ILE A 106 -11.75 -14.27 5.70
N GLY A 107 -11.81 -14.13 4.38
CA GLY A 107 -12.52 -13.05 3.68
C GLY A 107 -13.91 -13.42 3.18
N LEU A 108 -14.33 -14.68 3.37
CA LEU A 108 -15.71 -15.15 3.21
C LEU A 108 -16.53 -14.82 4.47
#